data_AF-A0A7W1GDG2-F1
#
_entry.id   AF-A0A7W1GDG2-F1
#
_cell.length_a   1.000
_cell.length_b   1.000
_cell.length_c   1.000
_cell.angle_alpha   90.00
_cell.angle_beta   90.00
_cell.angle_gamma   90.00
#
_symmetry.space_group_name_H-M   'P 1'
#
loop_
_entity.id
_entity.type
_entity.pdbx_description
1 polymer ?
#
loop_
_entity_poly.entity_id
_entity_poly.type
_entity_poly.pdbx_seq_one_letter_code
_entity_poly.pdbx_strand_id
1 'polypeptide(L)'
;TRGRRVATPQRRRSPTTRRSPSTRDPQAVVAARVRVADQIKNLTRFLYVYGRLSKDFEGSEAQLRGGDSAQAAALSNRTRAGLRDSLRNVREGLDRLEVYFRTTPGLEGYYRRVAGVAAAAAAAEASAAANQLDAAGRSLIQVVYQLTDVLLEL
;
A
#
# COMPACT_ATOMS: atom_id res chain seq x y z
N THR A 1 -56.06 -61.20 -9.58
CA THR A 1 -54.95 -60.42 -10.17
C THR A 1 -55.09 -58.94 -9.83
N ARG A 2 -54.26 -58.39 -8.93
CA ARG A 2 -54.02 -56.93 -8.86
C ARG A 2 -52.76 -56.64 -8.03
N GLY A 3 -51.64 -56.43 -8.71
CA GLY A 3 -50.37 -56.02 -8.09
C GLY A 3 -50.35 -54.52 -7.81
N ARG A 4 -50.05 -54.15 -6.57
CA ARG A 4 -49.87 -52.76 -6.12
C ARG A 4 -48.39 -52.41 -6.22
N ARG A 5 -48.00 -51.61 -7.23
CA ARG A 5 -46.64 -51.06 -7.35
C ARG A 5 -46.47 -49.89 -6.38
N VAL A 6 -45.49 -49.99 -5.49
CA VAL A 6 -45.05 -48.91 -4.60
C VAL A 6 -43.99 -48.10 -5.34
N ALA A 7 -44.25 -46.81 -5.55
CA ALA A 7 -43.29 -45.87 -6.13
C ALA A 7 -42.45 -45.24 -5.01
N THR A 8 -41.13 -45.39 -5.09
CA THR A 8 -40.17 -44.70 -4.20
C THR A 8 -39.84 -43.30 -4.72
N PRO A 9 -39.72 -42.28 -3.85
CA PRO A 9 -39.40 -40.92 -4.27
C PRO A 9 -37.92 -40.78 -4.66
N GLN A 10 -37.69 -40.35 -5.90
CA GLN A 10 -36.37 -40.11 -6.46
C GLN A 10 -35.81 -38.77 -5.95
N ARG A 11 -34.82 -38.85 -5.05
CA ARG A 11 -34.15 -37.71 -4.42
C ARG A 11 -33.33 -36.95 -5.47
N ARG A 12 -33.81 -35.76 -5.87
CA ARG A 12 -33.08 -34.81 -6.72
C ARG A 12 -31.75 -34.44 -6.05
N ARG A 13 -30.63 -34.84 -6.67
CA ARG A 13 -29.29 -34.38 -6.30
C ARG A 13 -29.10 -32.97 -6.84
N SER A 14 -28.94 -32.01 -5.94
CA SER A 14 -28.53 -30.64 -6.29
C SER A 14 -27.15 -30.66 -6.95
N PRO A 15 -26.93 -29.92 -8.04
CA PRO A 15 -25.63 -29.84 -8.67
C PRO A 15 -24.72 -28.99 -7.78
N THR A 16 -23.73 -29.63 -7.16
CA THR A 16 -22.61 -28.92 -6.53
C THR A 16 -21.87 -28.16 -7.63
N THR A 17 -22.02 -26.83 -7.65
CA THR A 17 -21.20 -25.94 -8.48
C THR A 17 -19.74 -26.13 -8.09
N ARG A 18 -19.05 -26.96 -8.88
CA ARG A 18 -17.62 -27.20 -8.75
C ARG A 18 -16.94 -25.87 -9.12
N ARG A 19 -16.57 -25.08 -8.10
CA ARG A 19 -15.72 -23.90 -8.27
C ARG A 19 -14.47 -24.36 -9.01
N SER A 20 -14.30 -23.91 -10.25
CA SER A 20 -13.06 -24.10 -10.98
C SER A 20 -11.92 -23.54 -10.14
N PRO A 21 -10.84 -24.29 -9.89
CA PRO A 21 -9.68 -23.74 -9.22
C PRO A 21 -9.19 -22.58 -10.10
N SER A 22 -9.12 -21.38 -9.54
CA SER A 22 -8.48 -20.23 -10.17
C SER A 22 -7.03 -20.62 -10.45
N THR A 23 -6.74 -21.05 -11.67
CA THR A 23 -5.39 -21.31 -12.13
C THR A 23 -4.65 -19.98 -12.00
N ARG A 24 -3.68 -19.93 -11.08
CA ARG A 24 -2.79 -18.78 -10.93
C ARG A 24 -2.25 -18.42 -12.30
N ASP A 25 -2.50 -17.21 -12.77
CA ASP A 25 -1.88 -16.70 -13.98
C ASP A 25 -0.42 -16.35 -13.64
N PRO A 26 0.58 -17.12 -14.12
CA PRO A 26 1.98 -16.85 -13.80
C PRO A 26 2.44 -15.49 -14.35
N GLN A 27 1.84 -14.98 -15.43
CA GLN A 27 2.18 -13.67 -15.96
C GLN A 27 1.70 -12.54 -15.04
N ALA A 28 0.48 -12.68 -14.50
CA ALA A 28 -0.05 -11.73 -13.52
C ALA A 28 0.82 -11.67 -12.25
N VAL A 29 1.31 -12.82 -11.77
CA VAL A 29 2.21 -12.87 -10.61
C VAL A 29 3.55 -12.20 -10.90
N VAL A 30 4.16 -12.45 -12.06
CA VAL A 30 5.42 -11.78 -12.46
C VAL A 30 5.22 -10.26 -12.57
N ALA A 31 4.13 -9.81 -13.19
CA ALA A 31 3.80 -8.39 -13.28
C ALA A 31 3.58 -7.76 -11.89
N ALA A 32 2.93 -8.48 -10.98
CA ALA A 32 2.76 -8.05 -9.60
C ALA A 32 4.09 -7.88 -8.88
N ARG A 33 5.03 -8.84 -9.02
CA ARG A 33 6.38 -8.75 -8.44
C ARG A 33 7.10 -7.49 -8.88
N VAL A 34 7.06 -7.18 -10.19
CA VAL A 34 7.70 -5.97 -10.73
C VAL A 34 7.10 -4.71 -10.11
N ARG A 35 5.76 -4.62 -10.06
CA ARG A 35 5.07 -3.46 -9.47
C ARG A 35 5.39 -3.26 -7.99
N VAL A 36 5.40 -4.35 -7.22
CA VAL A 36 5.77 -4.31 -5.78
C VAL A 36 7.22 -3.87 -5.63
N ALA A 37 8.14 -4.46 -6.39
CA ALA A 37 9.56 -4.10 -6.35
C ALA A 37 9.80 -2.63 -6.70
N ASP A 38 9.07 -2.08 -7.68
CA ASP A 38 9.18 -0.67 -8.04
C ASP A 38 8.64 0.26 -6.94
N GLN A 39 7.54 -0.10 -6.27
CA GLN A 39 7.07 0.66 -5.11
C GLN A 39 8.08 0.64 -3.95
N ILE A 40 8.70 -0.51 -3.67
CA ILE A 40 9.78 -0.60 -2.67
C ILE A 40 10.94 0.33 -3.05
N LYS A 41 11.44 0.28 -4.29
CA LYS A 41 12.52 1.16 -4.74
C LYS A 41 12.16 2.64 -4.59
N ASN A 42 10.94 3.02 -4.98
CA ASN A 42 10.47 4.40 -4.87
C ASN A 42 10.37 4.85 -3.41
N LEU A 43 9.80 4.01 -2.54
CA LEU A 43 9.73 4.27 -1.09
C LEU A 43 11.11 4.39 -0.46
N THR A 44 12.04 3.49 -0.77
CA THR A 44 13.40 3.53 -0.20
C THR A 44 14.17 4.77 -0.65
N ARG A 45 14.05 5.16 -1.94
CA ARG A 45 14.62 6.43 -2.44
C ARG A 45 14.01 7.63 -1.74
N PHE A 46 12.70 7.63 -1.57
CA PHE A 46 12.00 8.67 -0.84
C PHE A 46 12.50 8.75 0.61
N LEU A 47 12.59 7.63 1.32
CA LEU A 47 13.06 7.55 2.71
C LEU A 47 14.49 8.07 2.88
N TYR A 48 15.38 7.81 1.91
CA TYR A 48 16.73 8.36 1.93
C TYR A 48 16.73 9.89 1.87
N VAL A 49 15.92 10.48 0.99
CA VAL A 49 15.77 11.94 0.89
C VAL A 49 15.04 12.49 2.12
N TYR A 50 14.01 11.78 2.59
CA TYR A 50 13.20 12.13 3.75
C TYR A 50 14.05 12.28 5.02
N GLY A 51 14.95 11.33 5.28
CA GLY A 51 15.82 11.36 6.46
C GLY A 51 16.75 12.58 6.47
N ARG A 52 17.15 13.08 5.29
CA ARG A 52 17.90 14.34 5.17
C ARG A 52 17.00 15.54 5.46
N LEU A 53 15.82 15.59 4.83
CA LEU A 53 14.86 16.69 5.01
C LEU A 53 14.39 16.85 6.45
N SER A 54 14.18 15.74 7.18
CA SER A 54 13.74 15.78 8.58
C SER A 54 14.72 16.53 9.47
N LYS A 55 16.02 16.31 9.28
CA LYS A 55 17.08 17.01 10.03
C LYS A 55 17.15 18.49 9.68
N ASP A 56 16.98 18.83 8.40
CA ASP A 56 16.96 20.22 7.94
C ASP A 56 15.78 21.01 8.56
N PHE A 57 14.64 20.35 8.80
CA PHE A 57 13.51 20.96 9.48
C PHE A 57 13.77 21.24 10.96
N GLU A 58 14.41 20.33 11.68
CA GLU A 58 14.79 20.54 13.09
C GLU A 58 15.74 21.74 13.25
N GLY A 59 16.74 21.86 12.37
CA GLY A 59 17.67 22.99 12.37
C GLY A 59 17.01 24.31 11.98
N SER A 60 16.13 24.30 10.98
CA SER A 60 15.43 25.51 10.51
C SER A 60 14.44 26.05 11.55
N GLU A 61 13.75 25.20 12.30
CA GLU A 61 12.86 25.66 13.38
C GLU A 61 13.63 26.36 14.51
N ALA A 62 14.83 25.89 14.83
CA ALA A 62 15.68 26.55 15.82
C ALA A 62 16.11 27.96 15.36
N GLN A 63 16.43 28.12 14.07
CA GLN A 63 16.81 29.42 13.49
C GLN A 63 15.63 30.39 13.35
N LEU A 64 14.44 29.90 12.97
CA LEU A 64 13.23 30.72 12.90
C LEU A 64 12.80 31.29 14.25
N ARG A 65 13.06 30.56 15.35
CA ARG A 65 12.87 31.08 16.72
C ARG A 65 13.90 32.16 17.10
N GLY A 66 15.02 32.24 16.39
CA GLY A 66 16.14 33.16 16.65
C GLY A 66 16.06 34.52 15.94
N GLY A 67 15.07 34.78 15.08
CA GLY A 67 14.78 36.12 14.55
C GLY A 67 15.13 36.40 13.08
N ASP A 68 15.90 35.55 12.40
CA ASP A 68 16.25 35.73 10.98
C ASP A 68 15.22 35.02 10.07
N SER A 69 14.14 35.73 9.73
CA SER A 69 12.86 35.01 9.54
C SER A 69 12.21 35.04 8.15
N ALA A 70 12.56 35.92 7.21
CA ALA A 70 11.81 35.97 5.94
C ALA A 70 12.26 34.89 4.93
N GLN A 71 13.56 34.84 4.62
CA GLN A 71 14.11 33.93 3.61
C GLN A 71 14.14 32.47 4.11
N ALA A 72 14.46 32.27 5.39
CA ALA A 72 14.41 30.95 6.04
C ALA A 72 12.98 30.39 6.10
N ALA A 73 11.97 31.23 6.37
CA ALA A 73 10.58 30.80 6.38
C ALA A 73 10.09 30.42 4.98
N ALA A 74 10.46 31.20 3.96
CA ALA A 74 10.11 30.89 2.57
C ALA A 74 10.69 29.54 2.11
N LEU A 75 11.97 29.28 2.42
CA LEU A 75 12.63 28.00 2.16
C LEU A 75 11.94 26.85 2.90
N SER A 76 11.69 27.00 4.21
CA SER A 76 11.02 25.98 5.01
C SER A 76 9.64 25.63 4.47
N ASN A 77 8.83 26.63 4.10
CA ASN A 77 7.51 26.42 3.52
C ASN A 77 7.57 25.68 2.17
N ARG A 78 8.53 26.04 1.30
CA ARG A 78 8.72 25.35 0.01
C ARG A 78 9.12 23.89 0.21
N THR A 79 10.02 23.61 1.15
CA THR A 79 10.44 22.25 1.48
C THR A 79 9.28 21.44 2.06
N ARG A 80 8.45 22.03 2.94
CA ARG A 80 7.25 21.37 3.49
C ARG A 80 6.24 21.04 2.39
N ALA A 81 6.01 21.95 1.45
CA ALA A 81 5.13 21.70 0.30
C ALA A 81 5.64 20.53 -0.55
N GLY A 82 6.93 20.54 -0.92
CA GLY A 82 7.53 19.44 -1.69
C GLY A 82 7.51 18.09 -0.97
N LEU A 83 7.64 18.09 0.37
CA LEU A 83 7.49 16.88 1.17
C LEU A 83 6.05 16.34 1.12
N ARG A 84 5.05 17.21 1.29
CA ARG A 84 3.63 16.82 1.22
C ARG A 84 3.28 16.25 -0.16
N ASP A 85 3.74 16.89 -1.23
CA ASP A 85 3.53 16.41 -2.59
C ASP A 85 4.16 15.03 -2.81
N SER A 86 5.36 14.82 -2.27
CA SER A 86 6.04 13.52 -2.34
C SER A 86 5.30 12.43 -1.57
N LEU A 87 4.80 12.73 -0.36
CA LEU A 87 4.00 11.79 0.43
C LEU A 87 2.68 11.44 -0.26
N ARG A 88 2.03 12.44 -0.86
CA ARG A 88 0.84 12.23 -1.67
C ARG A 88 1.11 11.32 -2.87
N ASN A 89 2.21 11.53 -3.59
CA ASN A 89 2.61 10.68 -4.71
C ASN A 89 2.85 9.23 -4.27
N VAL A 90 3.48 9.02 -3.11
CA VAL A 90 3.64 7.70 -2.49
C VAL A 90 2.29 7.05 -2.20
N ARG A 91 1.38 7.78 -1.53
CA ARG A 91 0.03 7.30 -1.22
C ARG A 91 -0.72 6.89 -2.49
N GLU A 92 -0.69 7.72 -3.54
CA GLU A 92 -1.35 7.44 -4.82
C GLU A 92 -0.71 6.25 -5.57
N GLY A 93 0.59 6.03 -5.43
CA GLY A 93 1.27 4.85 -5.97
C GLY A 93 0.82 3.56 -5.29
N LEU A 94 0.67 3.62 -3.96
CA LEU A 94 0.23 2.49 -3.14
C LEU A 94 -1.26 2.18 -3.31
N ASP A 95 -2.10 3.20 -3.46
CA ASP A 95 -3.53 3.02 -3.78
C ASP A 95 -3.70 2.31 -5.13
N ARG A 96 -2.94 2.72 -6.16
CA ARG A 96 -2.92 2.04 -7.46
C ARG A 96 -2.44 0.58 -7.35
N LEU A 97 -1.48 0.30 -6.46
CA LEU A 97 -1.01 -1.06 -6.20
C LEU A 97 -2.12 -1.90 -5.56
N GLU A 98 -2.80 -1.39 -4.54
CA GLU A 98 -3.92 -2.10 -3.89
C GLU A 98 -5.05 -2.40 -4.88
N VAL A 99 -5.44 -1.40 -5.69
CA VAL A 99 -6.46 -1.58 -6.73
C VAL A 99 -6.04 -2.68 -7.71
N TYR A 100 -4.78 -2.68 -8.16
CA TYR A 100 -4.27 -3.71 -9.06
C TYR A 100 -4.38 -5.12 -8.48
N PHE A 101 -3.98 -5.32 -7.22
CA PHE A 101 -4.10 -6.62 -6.57
C PHE A 101 -5.55 -7.06 -6.36
N ARG A 102 -6.45 -6.10 -6.11
CA ARG A 102 -7.88 -6.38 -5.93
C ARG A 102 -8.57 -6.77 -7.23
N THR A 103 -8.20 -6.16 -8.36
CA THR A 103 -8.90 -6.33 -9.63
C THR A 103 -8.27 -7.37 -10.56
N THR A 104 -7.04 -7.80 -10.29
CA THR A 104 -6.35 -8.79 -11.14
C THR A 104 -6.69 -10.22 -10.69
N PRO A 105 -7.28 -11.04 -11.57
CA PRO A 105 -7.56 -12.44 -11.27
C PRO A 105 -6.29 -13.22 -10.91
N GLY A 106 -6.34 -14.07 -9.89
CA GLY A 106 -5.21 -14.84 -9.42
C GLY A 106 -4.32 -14.12 -8.39
N LEU A 107 -4.57 -12.84 -8.10
CA LEU A 107 -3.89 -12.07 -7.04
C LEU A 107 -4.72 -11.91 -5.76
N GLU A 108 -5.95 -12.43 -5.70
CA GLU A 108 -6.88 -12.22 -4.58
C GLU A 108 -6.33 -12.75 -3.26
N GLY A 109 -5.54 -13.83 -3.32
CA GLY A 109 -4.85 -14.40 -2.17
C GLY A 109 -3.79 -13.47 -1.58
N TYR A 110 -3.11 -12.71 -2.44
CA TYR A 110 -2.05 -11.77 -2.07
C TYR A 110 -2.60 -10.40 -1.69
N TYR A 111 -3.77 -10.01 -2.21
CA TYR A 111 -4.40 -8.73 -1.91
C TYR A 111 -4.54 -8.46 -0.41
N ARG A 112 -4.92 -9.46 0.39
CA ARG A 112 -5.05 -9.31 1.85
C ARG A 112 -3.77 -8.85 2.56
N ARG A 113 -2.61 -9.08 1.94
CA ARG A 113 -1.30 -8.69 2.49
C ARG A 113 -0.83 -7.33 1.98
N VAL A 114 -1.33 -6.88 0.83
CA VAL A 114 -1.07 -5.53 0.32
C VAL A 114 -2.11 -4.54 0.87
N ALA A 115 -3.31 -4.99 1.22
CA ALA A 115 -4.36 -4.14 1.74
C ALA A 115 -3.89 -3.36 2.98
N GLY A 116 -4.14 -2.05 2.97
CA GLY A 116 -3.79 -1.14 4.07
C GLY A 116 -2.47 -0.40 3.88
N VAL A 117 -1.64 -0.73 2.89
CA VAL A 117 -0.41 0.04 2.59
C VAL A 117 -0.72 1.48 2.18
N ALA A 118 -1.80 1.70 1.43
CA ALA A 118 -2.24 3.04 1.04
C ALA A 118 -2.76 3.83 2.25
N ALA A 119 -3.46 3.15 3.17
CA ALA A 119 -3.93 3.76 4.42
C ALA A 119 -2.77 4.14 5.35
N ALA A 120 -1.74 3.29 5.47
CA ALA A 120 -0.54 3.58 6.24
C ALA A 120 0.24 4.77 5.66
N ALA A 121 0.31 4.90 4.33
CA ALA A 121 0.88 6.07 3.68
C ALA A 121 0.06 7.34 3.91
N ALA A 122 -1.28 7.25 3.92
CA ALA A 122 -2.14 8.38 4.29
C ALA A 122 -1.92 8.82 5.75
N ALA A 123 -1.73 7.87 6.67
CA ALA A 123 -1.39 8.17 8.05
C ALA A 123 -0.01 8.82 8.17
N ALA A 124 0.97 8.42 7.35
CA ALA A 124 2.28 9.06 7.27
C ALA A 124 2.17 10.51 6.75
N GLU A 125 1.35 10.74 5.72
CA GLU A 125 1.03 12.07 5.20
C GLU A 125 0.45 12.98 6.29
N ALA A 126 -0.53 12.47 7.06
CA ALA A 126 -1.14 13.19 8.17
C ALA A 126 -0.13 13.50 9.29
N SER A 127 0.72 12.53 9.66
CA SER A 127 1.77 12.72 10.68
C SER A 127 2.77 13.79 10.26
N ALA A 128 3.21 13.78 8.99
CA ALA A 128 4.09 14.79 8.45
C ALA A 128 3.43 16.19 8.41
N ALA A 129 2.13 16.26 8.10
CA ALA A 129 1.37 17.51 8.16
C ALA A 129 1.28 18.08 9.59
N ALA A 130 1.29 17.22 10.60
CA ALA A 130 1.32 17.57 12.02
C ALA A 130 2.74 17.81 12.58
N ASN A 131 3.76 17.94 11.73
CA ASN A 131 5.19 18.05 12.10
C ASN A 131 5.75 16.83 12.87
N GLN A 132 5.08 15.67 12.82
CA GLN A 132 5.55 14.43 13.42
C GLN A 132 6.34 13.61 12.39
N LEU A 133 7.50 14.14 12.00
CA LEU A 133 8.29 13.57 10.90
C LEU A 133 8.82 12.16 11.22
N ASP A 134 9.30 11.94 12.44
CA ASP A 134 9.73 10.59 12.85
C ASP A 134 8.61 9.55 12.76
N ALA A 135 7.39 9.91 13.17
CA ALA A 135 6.24 9.02 13.11
C ALA A 135 5.87 8.69 11.65
N ALA A 136 5.90 9.69 10.77
CA ALA A 136 5.68 9.50 9.34
C ALA A 136 6.73 8.57 8.71
N GLY A 137 8.02 8.81 9.00
CA GLY A 137 9.11 7.96 8.52
C GLY A 137 8.99 6.50 8.97
N ARG A 138 8.66 6.28 10.26
CA ARG A 138 8.41 4.93 10.80
C ARG A 138 7.25 4.23 10.11
N SER A 139 6.14 4.92 9.86
CA SER A 139 4.99 4.37 9.14
C SER A 139 5.39 3.89 7.74
N LEU A 140 6.16 4.70 7.00
CA LEU A 140 6.62 4.33 5.67
C LEU A 140 7.61 3.16 5.65
N ILE A 141 8.46 3.03 6.68
CA ILE A 141 9.33 1.86 6.83
C ILE A 141 8.49 0.59 7.03
N GLN A 142 7.41 0.64 7.82
CA GLN A 142 6.51 -0.50 7.97
C GLN A 142 5.87 -0.90 6.63
N VAL A 143 5.48 0.08 5.80
CA VAL A 143 5.00 -0.20 4.44
C VAL A 143 6.06 -0.90 3.60
N VAL A 144 7.32 -0.48 3.68
CA VAL A 144 8.43 -1.15 2.96
C VAL A 144 8.57 -2.61 3.41
N TYR A 145 8.50 -2.89 4.71
CA TYR A 145 8.55 -4.27 5.23
C TYR A 145 7.38 -5.10 4.71
N GLN A 146 6.16 -4.59 4.82
CA GLN A 146 4.97 -5.28 4.33
C GLN A 146 5.05 -5.59 2.82
N LEU A 147 5.51 -4.65 2.01
CA LEU A 147 5.70 -4.87 0.58
C LEU A 147 6.82 -5.86 0.29
N THR A 148 7.88 -5.86 1.09
CA THR A 148 8.98 -6.83 0.96
C THR A 148 8.49 -8.25 1.26
N ASP A 149 7.70 -8.41 2.31
CA ASP A 149 7.10 -9.70 2.66
C ASP A 149 6.18 -10.22 1.54
N VAL A 150 5.35 -9.33 0.97
CA VAL A 150 4.53 -9.67 -0.21
C VAL A 150 5.39 -10.11 -1.39
N LEU A 151 6.51 -9.43 -1.63
CA LEU A 151 7.40 -9.76 -2.75
C LEU A 151 8.03 -11.15 -2.61
N LEU A 152 8.33 -11.58 -1.38
CA LEU A 152 8.91 -12.90 -1.11
C LEU A 152 7.91 -14.05 -1.31
N GLU A 153 6.61 -13.77 -1.25
CA GLU A 153 5.55 -14.78 -1.32
C GLU A 153 4.87 -14.89 -2.68
N LEU A 154 4.91 -13.83 -3.48
CA LEU A 154 4.56 -13.86 -4.90
C LEU A 154 5.46 -14.86 -5.61
#